data_AF-A0A1U7I3B8-F1
#
_entry.id   AF-A0A1U7I3B8-F1
#
_cell.length_a   1.000
_cell.length_b   1.000
_cell.length_c   1.000
_cell.angle_alpha   90.00
_cell.angle_beta   90.00
_cell.angle_gamma   90.00
#
_symmetry.space_group_name_H-M   'P 1'
#
loop_
_entity.id
_entity.type
_entity.pdbx_description
1 polymer ?
#
loop_
_entity_poly.entity_id
_entity_poly.type
_entity_poly.pdbx_seq_one_letter_code
_entity_poly.pdbx_strand_id
1 'polypeptide(L)'
;MKENLFKKAIASRKQTEEPEPKVETPEPVDTLPQSVAPKKRGRPATGKRSDDAWIGRTYYVKRETDLDVEETLLQLRRQGIEIDKSELVDLLLSAWVKWQQGENIEIQISEITPRRK
;
A
#
# COMPACT_ATOMS: atom_id res chain seq x y z
N MET A 1 -25.25 -38.87 -4.16
CA MET A 1 -23.98 -38.18 -4.47
C MET A 1 -24.24 -36.68 -4.38
N LYS A 2 -23.50 -35.93 -3.57
CA LYS A 2 -23.69 -34.47 -3.42
C LYS A 2 -23.00 -33.78 -4.60
N GLU A 3 -23.77 -33.07 -5.42
CA GLU A 3 -23.24 -32.30 -6.54
C GLU A 3 -22.42 -31.11 -6.03
N ASN A 4 -21.14 -31.04 -6.41
CA ASN A 4 -20.22 -30.01 -5.97
C ASN A 4 -20.47 -28.71 -6.73
N LEU A 5 -21.13 -27.74 -6.08
CA LEU A 5 -21.39 -26.38 -6.59
C LEU A 5 -20.13 -25.68 -7.14
N PHE A 6 -18.96 -26.02 -6.58
CA PHE A 6 -17.66 -25.47 -7.01
C PHE A 6 -17.31 -25.78 -8.47
N LYS A 7 -17.69 -26.95 -9.00
CA LYS A 7 -17.44 -27.28 -10.42
C LYS A 7 -18.29 -26.44 -11.37
N LYS A 8 -19.50 -26.04 -10.94
CA LYS A 8 -20.43 -25.25 -11.75
C LYS A 8 -19.93 -23.80 -11.92
N ALA A 9 -19.28 -23.24 -10.90
CA ALA A 9 -18.73 -21.89 -10.95
C ALA A 9 -17.54 -21.75 -11.91
N ILE A 10 -16.72 -22.80 -12.07
CA ILE A 10 -15.54 -22.78 -12.95
C ILE A 10 -15.93 -22.99 -14.41
N ALA A 11 -16.96 -23.81 -14.68
CA ALA A 11 -17.44 -24.07 -16.05
C ALA A 11 -18.03 -22.81 -16.73
N SER A 12 -18.59 -21.88 -15.96
CA SER A 12 -19.14 -20.63 -16.49
C SER A 12 -18.08 -19.60 -16.92
N ARG A 13 -16.79 -19.91 -16.74
CA ARG A 13 -15.66 -19.05 -17.11
C ARG A 13 -15.03 -19.43 -18.46
N LYS A 14 -15.63 -20.37 -19.21
CA LYS A 14 -15.27 -20.58 -20.62
C LYS A 14 -15.81 -19.42 -21.44
N GLN A 15 -14.93 -18.45 -21.63
CA GLN A 15 -15.03 -17.31 -22.52
C GLN A 15 -15.40 -17.81 -23.94
N THR A 16 -16.63 -17.53 -24.36
CA THR A 16 -17.07 -17.64 -25.75
C THR A 16 -16.33 -16.57 -26.54
N GLU A 17 -15.44 -16.98 -27.43
CA GLU A 17 -14.91 -16.12 -28.48
C GLU A 17 -16.01 -15.97 -29.54
N GLU A 18 -16.55 -14.75 -29.66
CA GLU A 18 -17.39 -14.34 -30.79
C GLU A 18 -16.62 -13.34 -31.68
N PRO A 19 -16.90 -13.33 -33.00
CA PRO A 19 -15.97 -12.88 -34.03
C PRO A 19 -15.88 -11.36 -34.19
N GLU A 20 -14.73 -10.90 -34.66
CA GLU A 20 -14.40 -9.51 -34.97
C GLU A 20 -15.35 -8.89 -36.02
N PRO A 21 -15.87 -7.66 -35.81
CA PRO A 21 -16.45 -6.86 -36.87
C PRO A 21 -15.41 -5.86 -37.43
N LYS A 22 -15.11 -6.05 -38.72
CA LYS A 22 -14.90 -5.06 -39.79
C LYS A 22 -14.17 -3.74 -39.43
N VAL A 23 -12.95 -3.61 -39.97
CA VAL A 23 -12.17 -2.37 -40.06
C VAL A 23 -12.62 -1.55 -41.27
N GLU A 24 -13.08 -0.32 -41.05
CA GLU A 24 -13.11 0.77 -42.03
C GLU A 24 -12.42 2.01 -41.41
N THR A 25 -11.38 2.52 -42.07
CA THR A 25 -10.50 3.65 -41.71
C THR A 25 -11.16 5.02 -42.07
N PRO A 26 -10.61 6.21 -41.71
CA PRO A 26 -11.32 7.23 -40.93
C PRO A 26 -11.57 8.56 -41.69
N GLU A 27 -12.47 9.41 -41.17
CA GLU A 27 -12.47 10.86 -41.50
C GLU A 27 -12.43 11.72 -40.22
N PRO A 28 -11.72 12.88 -40.25
CA PRO A 28 -11.40 13.64 -39.05
C PRO A 28 -12.49 14.67 -38.77
N VAL A 29 -13.06 14.64 -37.56
CA VAL A 29 -13.88 15.75 -37.06
C VAL A 29 -13.24 16.28 -35.80
N ASP A 30 -12.55 17.41 -35.99
CA ASP A 30 -12.10 18.33 -34.95
C ASP A 30 -13.29 18.75 -34.08
N THR A 31 -13.39 18.16 -32.90
CA THR A 31 -14.05 18.77 -31.75
C THR A 31 -13.27 18.34 -30.53
N LEU A 32 -12.37 19.20 -30.05
CA LEU A 32 -11.71 19.04 -28.77
C LEU A 32 -12.78 18.90 -27.67
N PRO A 33 -12.94 17.73 -27.01
CA PRO A 33 -13.52 17.72 -25.70
C PRO A 33 -12.39 18.13 -24.76
N GLN A 34 -12.58 19.21 -23.99
CA GLN A 34 -11.82 19.39 -22.74
C GLN A 34 -11.91 18.07 -21.99
N SER A 35 -10.83 17.30 -21.98
CA SER A 35 -10.78 16.02 -21.27
C SER A 35 -10.70 16.37 -19.79
N VAL A 36 -11.88 16.52 -19.18
CA VAL A 36 -12.05 16.33 -17.75
C VAL A 36 -11.38 15.00 -17.46
N ALA A 37 -10.23 15.06 -16.77
CA ALA A 37 -9.41 13.90 -16.49
C ALA A 37 -10.34 12.76 -16.06
N PRO A 38 -10.32 11.59 -16.73
CA PRO A 38 -11.28 10.55 -16.46
C PRO A 38 -11.17 10.21 -14.98
N LYS A 39 -12.25 10.46 -14.22
CA LYS A 39 -12.37 10.03 -12.83
C LYS A 39 -12.12 8.52 -12.85
N LYS A 40 -10.91 8.10 -12.47
CA LYS A 40 -10.51 6.70 -12.43
C LYS A 40 -11.56 5.99 -11.59
N ARG A 41 -12.39 5.18 -12.25
CA ARG A 41 -13.42 4.39 -11.60
C ARG A 41 -12.70 3.29 -10.85
N GLY A 42 -12.43 3.53 -9.57
CA GLY A 42 -11.67 2.66 -8.68
C GLY A 42 -11.84 3.10 -7.23
N ARG A 43 -11.44 2.23 -6.30
CA ARG A 43 -11.44 2.52 -4.86
C ARG A 43 -10.68 3.84 -4.62
N PRO A 44 -11.17 4.75 -3.77
CA PRO A 44 -10.48 6.00 -3.49
C PRO A 44 -9.00 5.72 -3.17
N ALA A 45 -8.12 6.48 -3.82
CA ALA A 45 -6.68 6.42 -3.66
C ALA A 45 -6.28 7.10 -2.33
N THR A 46 -6.89 6.66 -1.23
CA THR A 46 -6.65 7.17 0.11
C THR A 46 -5.76 6.18 0.84
N GLY A 47 -4.45 6.41 0.80
CA GLY A 47 -3.46 5.60 1.50
C GLY A 47 -2.05 6.01 1.13
N LYS A 48 -1.05 5.56 1.90
CA LYS A 48 0.37 5.94 1.76
C LYS A 48 0.94 5.78 0.35
N ARG A 49 0.38 4.88 -0.48
CA ARG A 49 0.81 4.68 -1.88
C ARG A 49 0.32 5.75 -2.85
N SER A 50 -0.63 6.56 -2.43
CA SER A 50 -1.31 7.58 -3.23
C SER A 50 -1.14 8.97 -2.64
N ASP A 51 -0.38 9.07 -1.54
CA ASP A 51 -0.02 10.31 -0.88
C ASP A 51 1.39 10.71 -1.32
N ASP A 52 1.52 11.94 -1.84
CA ASP A 52 2.77 12.48 -2.38
C ASP A 52 3.84 12.72 -1.29
N ALA A 53 3.44 12.76 -0.01
CA ALA A 53 4.37 12.86 1.12
C ALA A 53 5.14 11.55 1.37
N TRP A 54 4.68 10.42 0.84
CA TRP A 54 5.25 9.09 1.09
C TRP A 54 5.96 8.53 -0.14
N ILE A 55 7.18 8.04 0.06
CA ILE A 55 7.96 7.35 -0.99
C ILE A 55 8.10 5.87 -0.63
N GLY A 56 7.60 4.99 -1.50
CA GLY A 56 7.75 3.55 -1.36
C GLY A 56 9.19 3.09 -1.60
N ARG A 57 9.79 2.43 -0.61
CA ARG A 57 11.12 1.80 -0.70
C ARG A 57 11.06 0.37 -0.18
N THR A 58 11.93 -0.49 -0.71
CA THR A 58 12.02 -1.90 -0.32
C THR A 58 13.43 -2.20 0.18
N TYR A 59 13.52 -2.87 1.33
CA TYR A 59 14.78 -3.28 1.95
C TYR A 59 14.65 -4.72 2.46
N TYR A 60 15.79 -5.38 2.66
CA TYR A 60 15.84 -6.68 3.29
C TYR A 60 16.18 -6.52 4.77
N VAL A 61 15.41 -7.19 5.62
CA VAL A 61 15.68 -7.33 7.05
C VAL A 61 15.81 -8.81 7.37
N LYS A 62 16.52 -9.13 8.45
CA LYS A 62 16.57 -10.50 8.94
C LYS A 62 15.18 -10.92 9.42
N ARG A 63 14.83 -12.19 9.20
CA ARG A 63 13.53 -12.75 9.58
C ARG A 63 13.24 -12.61 11.08
N GLU A 64 14.23 -12.89 11.93
CA GLU A 64 14.10 -12.78 13.38
C GLU A 64 13.73 -11.35 13.79
N THR A 65 14.45 -10.36 13.23
CA THR A 65 14.16 -8.95 13.46
C THR A 65 12.74 -8.56 13.02
N ASP A 66 12.27 -9.07 11.88
CA ASP A 66 10.92 -8.78 11.40
C ASP A 66 9.83 -9.31 12.37
N LEU A 67 10.04 -10.51 12.93
CA LEU A 67 9.13 -11.11 13.90
C LEU A 67 9.11 -10.33 15.23
N ASP A 68 10.29 -9.96 15.75
CA ASP A 68 10.41 -9.21 17.01
C ASP A 68 9.74 -7.82 16.90
N VAL A 69 9.88 -7.19 15.73
CA VAL A 69 9.22 -5.91 15.43
C VAL A 69 7.70 -6.08 15.38
N GLU A 70 7.19 -7.13 14.72
CA GLU A 70 5.74 -7.39 14.68
C GLU A 70 5.15 -7.64 16.07
N GLU A 71 5.85 -8.39 16.92
CA GLU A 71 5.43 -8.62 18.29
C GLU A 71 5.35 -7.30 19.07
N THR A 72 6.38 -6.46 18.94
CA THR A 72 6.44 -5.16 19.62
C THR A 72 5.33 -4.22 19.14
N LEU A 73 5.09 -4.13 17.84
CA LEU A 73 4.00 -3.35 17.27
C LEU A 73 2.62 -3.84 17.74
N LEU A 74 2.44 -5.16 17.86
CA LEU A 74 1.21 -5.73 18.41
C LEU A 74 1.00 -5.34 19.88
N GLN A 75 2.06 -5.33 20.68
CA GLN A 75 2.00 -4.89 22.08
C GLN A 75 1.66 -3.40 22.19
N LEU A 76 2.27 -2.54 21.37
CA LEU A 76 1.95 -1.11 21.29
C LEU A 76 0.49 -0.89 20.91
N ARG A 77 -0.02 -1.62 19.90
CA ARG A 77 -1.44 -1.57 19.52
C ARG A 77 -2.36 -1.93 20.69
N ARG A 78 -2.00 -2.94 21.49
CA ARG A 78 -2.77 -3.32 22.70
C ARG A 78 -2.74 -2.24 23.78
N GLN A 79 -1.72 -1.39 23.80
CA GLN A 79 -1.63 -0.21 24.67
C GLN A 79 -2.36 1.02 24.09
N GLY A 80 -3.01 0.89 22.93
CA GLY A 80 -3.72 1.97 22.26
C GLY A 80 -2.83 2.84 21.36
N ILE A 81 -1.57 2.46 21.15
CA ILE A 81 -0.64 3.16 20.25
C ILE A 81 -0.72 2.47 18.88
N GLU A 82 -1.35 3.13 17.91
CA GLU A 82 -1.43 2.64 16.54
C GLU A 82 -0.28 3.20 15.70
N ILE A 83 0.75 2.37 15.49
CA ILE A 83 1.88 2.64 14.60
C ILE A 83 2.05 1.45 13.67
N ASP A 84 2.28 1.70 12.37
CA ASP A 84 2.65 0.65 11.42
C ASP A 84 4.16 0.60 11.13
N LYS A 85 4.59 -0.44 10.41
CA LYS A 85 6.01 -0.64 10.07
C LYS A 85 6.59 0.54 9.27
N SER A 86 5.81 1.17 8.41
CA SER A 86 6.29 2.29 7.59
C SER A 86 6.55 3.53 8.44
N GLU A 87 5.66 3.83 9.38
CA GLU A 87 5.84 4.90 10.37
C GLU A 87 7.03 4.64 11.29
N LEU A 88 7.16 3.41 11.79
CA LEU A 88 8.30 3.03 12.64
C LEU A 88 9.64 3.24 11.90
N VAL A 89 9.73 2.81 10.64
CA VAL A 89 10.95 2.98 9.84
C VAL A 89 11.23 4.45 9.57
N ASP A 90 10.21 5.24 9.23
CA ASP A 90 10.37 6.69 9.01
C ASP A 90 10.87 7.42 10.26
N LEU A 91 10.31 7.11 11.43
CA LEU A 91 10.75 7.66 12.72
C LEU A 91 12.20 7.28 13.04
N LEU A 92 12.59 6.01 12.83
CA LEU A 92 13.96 5.56 13.10
C LEU A 92 14.99 6.21 12.16
N LEU A 93 14.66 6.30 10.87
CA LEU A 93 15.56 6.91 9.87
C LEU A 93 15.66 8.43 10.06
N SER A 94 14.55 9.11 10.35
CA SER A 94 14.56 10.55 10.63
C SER A 94 15.34 10.89 11.90
N ALA A 95 15.17 10.09 12.97
CA ALA A 95 15.95 10.22 14.20
C ALA A 95 17.45 10.03 13.92
N TRP A 96 17.82 9.05 13.09
CA TRP A 96 19.21 8.83 12.70
C TRP A 96 19.80 10.00 11.90
N VAL A 97 19.05 10.59 10.97
CA VAL A 97 19.51 11.77 10.21
C VAL A 97 19.73 12.98 11.12
N LYS A 98 18.77 13.27 12.01
CA LYS A 98 18.86 14.38 12.98
C LYS A 98 20.03 14.22 13.93
N TRP A 99 20.31 12.99 14.36
CA TRP A 99 21.49 12.70 15.16
C TRP A 99 22.78 13.07 14.46
N GLN A 100 22.90 12.71 13.18
CA GLN A 100 24.07 13.06 12.36
C GLN A 100 24.23 14.58 12.21
N GLN A 101 23.15 15.34 12.35
CA GLN A 101 23.13 16.80 12.33
C GLN A 101 23.42 17.43 13.71
N GLY A 102 23.61 16.63 14.76
CA GLY A 102 23.91 17.09 16.11
C GLY A 102 22.70 17.41 16.98
N GLU A 103 21.49 17.01 16.57
CA GLU A 103 20.27 17.17 17.38
C GLU A 103 20.16 16.09 18.48
N ASN A 104 19.53 16.44 19.61
CA ASN A 104 19.36 15.51 20.72
C ASN A 104 18.22 14.51 20.46
N ILE A 105 18.58 13.24 20.27
CA ILE A 105 17.67 12.16 19.84
C ILE A 105 16.81 11.60 20.98
N GLU A 106 17.21 11.79 22.24
CA GLU A 106 16.61 11.06 23.37
C GLU A 106 15.11 11.30 23.50
N ILE A 107 14.65 12.47 23.06
CA ILE A 107 13.25 12.87 23.07
C ILE A 107 12.43 12.02 22.09
N GLN A 108 12.92 11.76 20.87
CA GLN A 108 12.10 11.12 19.82
C GLN A 108 12.00 9.60 19.97
N ILE A 109 13.05 8.93 20.44
CA ILE A 109 13.00 7.47 20.68
C ILE A 109 12.13 7.16 21.91
N SER A 110 12.09 8.05 22.90
CA SER A 110 11.29 7.87 24.12
C SER A 110 9.77 7.88 23.88
N GLU A 111 9.31 8.56 22.82
CA GLU A 111 7.89 8.62 22.45
C GLU A 111 7.36 7.27 21.90
N ILE A 112 8.24 6.46 21.32
CA ILE A 112 7.90 5.18 20.66
C ILE A 112 8.31 3.96 21.50
N THR A 113 9.30 4.13 22.38
CA THR A 113 9.74 3.10 23.31
C THR A 113 9.59 3.61 24.73
N PRO A 114 8.39 3.48 25.34
CA PRO A 114 8.30 3.58 26.78
C PRO A 114 9.28 2.55 27.35
N ARG A 115 10.39 3.03 27.93
CA ARG A 115 11.42 2.16 28.50
C ARG A 115 10.72 1.19 29.44
N ARG A 116 10.79 -0.11 29.14
CA ARG A 116 10.36 -1.14 30.08
C ARG A 116 11.22 -0.96 31.33
N LYS A 117 10.58 -0.65 32.46
CA LYS A 117 11.21 -0.72 33.79
C LYS A 117 11.47 -2.17 34.16
#